data_AF-A0A0C9Y3Q5-F1
#
_entry.id   AF-A0A0C9Y3Q5-F1
#
_cell.length_a   1.000
_cell.length_b   1.000
_cell.length_c   1.000
_cell.angle_alpha   90.00
_cell.angle_beta   90.00
_cell.angle_gamma   90.00
#
_symmetry.space_group_name_H-M   'P 1'
#
loop_
_entity.id
_entity.type
_entity.pdbx_description
1 polymer ?
#
loop_
_entity_poly.entity_id
_entity_poly.type
_entity_poly.pdbx_seq_one_letter_code
_entity_poly.pdbx_strand_id
1 'polypeptide(L)'
;MAPSDAELATQCLTEEGNYRFTTFSASDAVTLGLSIRKRFRASSRHIKGKGLVISIQTIAGHTLFACTVGELGHVSGIGDVSLDSWACLEGMINVVRRTGHSSFYVEKGMSAMGKTPKQMGIQGEFRVNGGAFPIWLESASCCPIAIAACYSGASQEDHNVRAIRGRFAKYRVTGEAI
;
A
#
# COMPACT_ATOMS: atom_id res chain seq x y z
N MET A 1 11.09 -24.63 0.87
CA MET A 1 11.53 -23.74 1.98
C MET A 1 10.84 -22.40 1.78
N ALA A 2 10.20 -21.83 2.79
CA ALA A 2 9.61 -20.50 2.66
C ALA A 2 10.72 -19.43 2.60
N PRO A 3 10.57 -18.36 1.80
CA PRO A 3 11.57 -17.30 1.72
C PRO A 3 11.71 -16.61 3.09
N SER A 4 12.95 -16.31 3.46
CA SER A 4 13.29 -15.51 4.62
C SER A 4 12.85 -14.05 4.47
N ASP A 5 12.71 -13.33 5.57
CA ASP A 5 12.36 -11.91 5.53
C ASP A 5 13.41 -11.07 4.77
N ALA A 6 14.68 -11.47 4.79
CA ALA A 6 15.74 -10.82 4.01
C ALA A 6 15.55 -11.02 2.49
N GLU A 7 15.17 -12.23 2.07
CA GLU A 7 14.85 -12.53 0.67
C GLU A 7 13.60 -11.77 0.22
N LEU A 8 12.56 -11.73 1.06
CA LEU A 8 11.33 -10.97 0.79
C LEU A 8 11.60 -9.47 0.67
N ALA A 9 12.45 -8.89 1.52
CA ALA A 9 12.86 -7.50 1.43
C ALA A 9 13.61 -7.21 0.11
N THR A 10 14.55 -8.09 -0.26
CA THR A 10 15.34 -7.95 -1.50
C THR A 10 14.47 -8.04 -2.75
N GLN A 11 13.53 -8.99 -2.75
CA GLN A 11 12.54 -9.13 -3.83
C GLN A 11 11.66 -7.88 -3.93
N CYS A 12 11.14 -7.40 -2.80
CA CYS A 12 10.31 -6.19 -2.76
C CYS A 12 11.06 -4.96 -3.30
N LEU A 13 12.32 -4.76 -2.91
CA LEU A 13 13.14 -3.64 -3.39
C LEU A 13 13.36 -3.70 -4.90
N THR A 14 13.61 -4.91 -5.43
CA THR A 14 13.75 -5.13 -6.88
C THR A 14 12.44 -4.82 -7.61
N GLU A 15 11.31 -5.24 -7.07
CA GLU A 15 10.00 -4.96 -7.65
C GLU A 15 9.66 -3.46 -7.59
N GLU A 16 9.93 -2.78 -6.47
CA GLU A 16 9.76 -1.33 -6.31
C GLU A 16 10.52 -0.53 -7.37
N GLY A 17 11.77 -0.91 -7.66
CA GLY A 17 12.58 -0.24 -8.68
C GLY A 17 11.98 -0.28 -10.09
N ASN A 18 11.15 -1.28 -10.38
CA ASN A 18 10.51 -1.48 -11.68
C ASN A 18 9.16 -0.76 -11.83
N TYR A 19 8.56 -0.28 -10.74
CA TYR A 19 7.25 0.35 -10.76
C TYR A 19 7.35 1.86 -10.88
N ARG A 20 7.57 2.34 -12.11
CA ARG A 20 7.56 3.76 -12.46
C ARG A 20 6.47 4.06 -13.48
N PHE A 21 5.82 5.21 -13.32
CA PHE A 21 4.82 5.72 -14.24
C PHE A 21 5.45 6.74 -15.20
N THR A 22 5.01 6.76 -16.45
CA THR A 22 5.33 7.84 -17.39
C THR A 22 4.65 9.15 -16.95
N THR A 23 3.38 9.05 -16.58
CA THR A 23 2.55 10.14 -16.03
C THR A 23 1.64 9.59 -14.94
N PHE A 24 1.22 10.45 -14.01
CA PHE A 24 0.26 10.07 -12.98
C PHE A 24 -0.67 11.26 -12.64
N SER A 25 -1.96 11.07 -12.85
CA SER A 25 -3.02 12.05 -12.65
C SER A 25 -3.97 11.65 -11.50
N ALA A 26 -4.87 12.56 -11.12
CA ALA A 26 -5.95 12.24 -10.18
C ALA A 26 -6.89 11.14 -10.72
N SER A 27 -7.13 11.08 -12.04
CA SER A 27 -7.91 10.00 -12.65
C SER A 27 -7.23 8.65 -12.48
N ASP A 28 -5.90 8.63 -12.62
CA ASP A 28 -5.10 7.42 -12.47
C ASP A 28 -5.15 6.92 -11.02
N ALA A 29 -5.14 7.84 -10.05
CA ALA A 29 -5.35 7.52 -8.64
C ALA A 29 -6.74 6.91 -8.39
N VAL A 30 -7.81 7.47 -8.94
CA VAL A 30 -9.16 6.90 -8.82
C VAL A 30 -9.22 5.51 -9.45
N THR A 31 -8.67 5.34 -10.64
CA THR A 31 -8.62 4.06 -11.35
C THR A 31 -7.83 3.01 -10.58
N LEU A 32 -6.69 3.39 -10.01
CA LEU A 32 -5.85 2.55 -9.16
C LEU A 32 -6.62 2.12 -7.91
N GLY A 33 -7.23 3.07 -7.20
CA GLY A 33 -8.03 2.81 -6.00
C GLY A 33 -9.20 1.87 -6.24
N LEU A 34 -9.97 2.11 -7.31
CA LEU A 34 -11.07 1.22 -7.72
C LEU A 34 -10.57 -0.18 -8.12
N SER A 35 -9.39 -0.28 -8.72
CA SER A 35 -8.77 -1.57 -9.06
C SER A 35 -8.38 -2.37 -7.83
N ILE A 36 -7.80 -1.72 -6.82
CA ILE A 36 -7.48 -2.32 -5.52
C ILE A 36 -8.76 -2.83 -4.86
N ARG A 37 -9.79 -1.98 -4.78
CA ARG A 37 -11.11 -2.34 -4.26
C ARG A 37 -11.70 -3.56 -4.98
N LYS A 38 -11.72 -3.55 -6.31
CA LYS A 38 -12.26 -4.66 -7.12
C LYS A 38 -11.56 -5.98 -6.79
N ARG A 39 -10.23 -5.97 -6.67
CA ARG A 39 -9.42 -7.15 -6.33
C ARG A 39 -9.67 -7.63 -4.91
N PHE A 40 -9.69 -6.73 -3.94
CA PHE A 40 -9.97 -7.11 -2.56
C PHE A 40 -11.35 -7.73 -2.42
N ARG A 41 -12.37 -7.19 -3.09
CA ARG A 41 -13.72 -7.78 -3.10
C ARG A 41 -13.77 -9.20 -3.67
N ALA A 42 -12.84 -9.56 -4.56
CA ALA A 42 -12.70 -10.91 -5.11
C ALA A 42 -11.81 -11.82 -4.25
N SER A 43 -11.20 -11.31 -3.17
CA SER A 43 -10.32 -12.09 -2.31
C SER A 43 -11.10 -12.98 -1.33
N SER A 44 -10.48 -14.09 -0.93
CA SER A 44 -11.01 -14.97 0.10
C SER A 44 -11.21 -14.25 1.44
N ARG A 45 -10.45 -13.19 1.73
CA ARG A 45 -10.61 -12.41 2.96
C ARG A 45 -11.92 -11.64 2.99
N HIS A 46 -12.28 -10.99 1.88
CA HIS A 46 -13.56 -10.29 1.81
C HIS A 46 -14.74 -11.25 1.93
N ILE A 47 -14.64 -12.42 1.29
CA ILE A 47 -15.64 -13.50 1.43
C ILE A 47 -15.79 -13.94 2.91
N LYS A 48 -14.71 -13.90 3.69
CA LYS A 48 -14.72 -14.18 5.14
C LYS A 48 -15.15 -12.98 6.00
N GLY A 49 -15.72 -11.93 5.41
CA GLY A 49 -16.23 -10.76 6.12
C GLY A 49 -15.12 -9.83 6.65
N LYS A 50 -13.94 -9.82 6.02
CA LYS A 50 -12.89 -8.85 6.34
C LYS A 50 -12.99 -7.60 5.46
N GLY A 51 -12.67 -6.48 6.07
CA GLY A 51 -12.65 -5.18 5.42
C GLY A 51 -11.26 -4.72 5.02
N LEU A 52 -11.22 -3.60 4.30
CA LEU A 52 -10.04 -2.92 3.78
C LEU A 52 -10.29 -1.42 3.77
N VAL A 53 -9.32 -0.63 4.22
CA VAL A 53 -9.27 0.81 3.92
C VAL A 53 -8.21 1.07 2.86
N ILE A 54 -8.47 2.03 1.98
CA ILE A 54 -7.60 2.42 0.88
C ILE A 54 -7.46 3.93 0.92
N SER A 55 -6.25 4.44 0.77
CA SER A 55 -5.97 5.86 0.55
C SER A 55 -4.87 6.03 -0.48
N ILE A 56 -5.03 6.98 -1.39
CA ILE A 56 -4.01 7.41 -2.32
C ILE A 56 -3.86 8.90 -2.12
N GLN A 57 -2.67 9.32 -1.73
CA GLN A 57 -2.36 10.71 -1.41
C GLN A 57 -1.17 11.18 -2.23
N THR A 58 -1.14 12.46 -2.57
CA THR A 58 0.11 13.09 -3.02
C THR A 58 1.18 12.99 -1.92
N ILE A 59 2.44 13.14 -2.29
CA ILE A 59 3.53 13.12 -1.31
C ILE A 59 3.34 14.18 -0.21
N ALA A 60 2.72 15.31 -0.57
CA ALA A 60 2.37 16.42 0.31
C ALA A 60 1.14 16.18 1.22
N GLY A 61 0.40 15.08 1.04
CA GLY A 61 -0.75 14.74 1.89
C GLY A 61 -2.13 15.04 1.33
N HIS A 62 -2.24 15.61 0.13
CA HIS A 62 -3.56 15.77 -0.49
C HIS A 62 -4.13 14.42 -0.92
N THR A 63 -5.31 14.06 -0.41
CA THR A 63 -6.03 12.84 -0.77
C THR A 63 -6.57 12.93 -2.20
N LEU A 64 -6.14 12.00 -3.05
CA LEU A 64 -6.62 11.82 -4.42
C LEU A 64 -7.73 10.76 -4.49
N PHE A 65 -7.67 9.76 -3.61
CA PHE A 65 -8.68 8.70 -3.49
C PHE A 65 -8.72 8.16 -2.06
N ALA A 66 -9.90 7.92 -1.51
CA ALA A 66 -10.09 7.23 -0.23
C ALA A 66 -11.32 6.34 -0.31
N CYS A 67 -11.23 5.12 0.22
CA CYS A 67 -12.34 4.16 0.16
C CYS A 67 -12.26 3.13 1.27
N THR A 68 -13.40 2.88 1.93
CA THR A 68 -13.62 1.70 2.77
C THR A 68 -14.30 0.60 1.98
N VAL A 69 -13.84 -0.63 2.14
CA VAL A 69 -14.44 -1.85 1.61
C VAL A 69 -14.77 -2.77 2.78
N GLY A 70 -16.02 -3.15 2.94
CA GLY A 70 -16.48 -3.88 4.13
C GLY A 70 -17.87 -3.42 4.56
N GLU A 71 -18.39 -4.00 5.64
CA GLU A 71 -19.66 -3.58 6.21
C GLU A 71 -19.46 -2.69 7.45
N LEU A 72 -19.82 -1.43 7.30
CA LEU A 72 -19.81 -0.46 8.39
C LEU A 72 -20.99 -0.74 9.33
N GLY A 73 -20.76 -1.59 10.33
CA GLY A 73 -21.71 -1.80 11.43
C GLY A 73 -22.86 -2.76 11.13
N HIS A 74 -22.59 -3.89 10.46
CA HIS A 74 -23.58 -4.97 10.33
C HIS A 74 -24.13 -5.38 11.71
N VAL A 75 -25.42 -5.73 11.77
CA VAL A 75 -26.17 -6.14 12.98
C VAL A 75 -25.53 -7.29 13.75
N SER A 76 -24.61 -8.04 13.14
CA SER A 76 -23.80 -9.07 13.82
C SER A 76 -22.63 -8.53 14.65
N GLY A 77 -22.41 -7.21 14.70
CA GLY A 77 -21.45 -6.55 15.61
C GLY A 77 -19.97 -6.70 15.24
N ILE A 78 -19.64 -7.35 14.13
CA ILE A 78 -18.25 -7.48 13.65
C ILE A 78 -18.00 -6.30 12.70
N GLY A 79 -17.74 -5.11 13.25
CA GLY A 79 -17.18 -4.00 12.48
C GLY A 79 -15.81 -4.43 11.96
N ASP A 80 -15.71 -4.64 10.64
CA ASP A 80 -14.49 -5.15 10.00
C ASP A 80 -13.46 -4.05 9.70
N VAL A 81 -13.91 -2.79 9.74
CA VAL A 81 -13.10 -1.57 9.60
C VAL A 81 -13.45 -0.60 10.72
N SER A 82 -12.42 -0.05 11.36
CA SER A 82 -12.54 0.92 12.46
C SER A 82 -11.70 2.17 12.21
N LEU A 83 -11.83 3.19 13.08
CA LEU A 83 -10.94 4.35 13.07
C LEU A 83 -9.47 3.97 13.29
N ASP A 84 -9.21 2.90 14.04
CA ASP A 84 -7.86 2.35 14.21
C ASP A 84 -7.28 1.79 12.90
N SER A 85 -8.14 1.28 12.01
CA SER A 85 -7.71 0.83 10.67
C SER A 85 -7.21 2.01 9.83
N TRP A 86 -7.88 3.17 9.91
CA TRP A 86 -7.44 4.40 9.26
C TRP A 86 -6.17 4.96 9.89
N ALA A 87 -6.05 4.94 11.22
CA ALA A 87 -4.83 5.34 11.91
C ALA A 87 -3.64 4.44 11.53
N CYS A 88 -3.86 3.13 11.38
CA CYS A 88 -2.85 2.21 10.87
C CYS A 88 -2.43 2.54 9.44
N LEU A 89 -3.40 2.83 8.58
CA LEU A 89 -3.14 3.22 7.20
C LEU A 89 -2.30 4.50 7.10
N GLU A 90 -2.66 5.56 7.84
CA GLU A 90 -1.86 6.80 7.87
C GLU A 90 -0.45 6.56 8.39
N GLY A 91 -0.29 5.70 9.39
CA GLY A 91 1.03 5.38 9.90
C GLY A 91 1.90 4.62 8.90
N MET A 92 1.32 3.78 8.03
CA MET A 92 2.05 3.17 6.93
C MET A 92 2.43 4.20 5.85
N ILE A 93 1.55 5.16 5.54
CA ILE A 93 1.86 6.25 4.61
C ILE A 93 3.05 7.07 5.14
N ASN A 94 3.07 7.39 6.42
CA ASN A 94 4.16 8.12 7.05
C ASN A 94 5.50 7.34 6.99
N VAL A 95 5.47 6.01 7.08
CA VAL A 95 6.65 5.17 6.84
C VAL A 95 7.17 5.40 5.42
N VAL A 96 6.31 5.31 4.41
CA VAL A 96 6.70 5.52 3.01
C VAL A 96 7.21 6.94 2.77
N ARG A 97 6.58 7.98 3.35
CA ARG A 97 7.05 9.37 3.27
C ARG A 97 8.47 9.52 3.81
N ARG A 98 8.77 8.86 4.93
CA ARG A 98 10.05 8.97 5.61
C ARG A 98 11.15 8.18 4.94
N THR A 99 10.84 6.99 4.42
CA THR A 99 11.85 6.06 3.91
C THR A 99 11.98 6.07 2.39
N GLY A 100 10.96 6.54 1.67
CA GLY A 100 10.89 6.42 0.21
C GLY A 100 10.65 5.00 -0.29
N HIS A 101 10.41 4.04 0.61
CA HIS A 101 10.21 2.63 0.29
C HIS A 101 8.85 2.13 0.76
N SER A 102 8.37 1.02 0.20
CA SER A 102 7.09 0.47 0.67
C SER A 102 7.17 0.03 2.12
N SER A 103 6.04 0.15 2.82
CA SER A 103 5.96 -0.23 4.22
C SER A 103 6.25 -1.72 4.45
N PHE A 104 6.02 -2.56 3.43
CA PHE A 104 6.36 -3.99 3.45
C PHE A 104 7.88 -4.23 3.36
N TYR A 105 8.59 -3.50 2.49
CA TYR A 105 10.06 -3.57 2.45
C TYR A 105 10.66 -3.20 3.82
N VAL A 106 10.16 -2.10 4.41
CA VAL A 106 10.61 -1.64 5.72
C VAL A 106 10.29 -2.67 6.81
N GLU A 107 9.10 -3.27 6.79
CA GLU A 107 8.71 -4.34 7.72
C GLU A 107 9.65 -5.54 7.63
N LYS A 108 9.89 -6.04 6.43
CA LYS A 108 10.73 -7.22 6.19
C LYS A 108 12.20 -6.96 6.49
N GLY A 109 12.73 -5.81 6.08
CA GLY A 109 14.08 -5.40 6.44
C GLY A 109 14.27 -5.25 7.95
N MET A 110 13.27 -4.68 8.65
CA MET A 110 13.30 -4.56 10.11
C MET A 110 13.27 -5.92 10.81
N SER A 111 12.39 -6.81 10.37
CA SER A 111 12.28 -8.18 10.88
C SER A 111 13.57 -8.97 10.67
N ALA A 112 14.18 -8.88 9.49
CA ALA A 112 15.45 -9.53 9.17
C ALA A 112 16.61 -9.04 10.05
N MET A 113 16.59 -7.77 10.47
CA MET A 113 17.58 -7.21 11.40
C MET A 113 17.30 -7.53 12.88
N GLY A 114 16.15 -8.15 13.20
CA GLY A 114 15.72 -8.38 14.58
C GLY A 114 15.49 -7.08 15.38
N LYS A 115 15.30 -5.94 14.69
CA LYS A 115 15.12 -4.63 15.32
C LYS A 115 13.64 -4.35 15.56
N THR A 116 13.35 -3.70 16.67
CA THR A 116 12.01 -3.16 16.94
C THR A 116 11.82 -1.79 16.27
N PRO A 117 10.58 -1.35 16.00
CA PRO A 117 10.31 0.01 15.52
C PRO A 117 10.97 1.09 16.38
N LYS A 118 10.96 0.91 17.71
CA LYS A 118 11.61 1.82 18.67
C LYS A 118 13.10 1.97 18.43
N GLN A 119 13.79 0.86 18.12
CA GLN A 119 15.24 0.85 17.84
C GLN A 119 15.59 1.44 16.47
N MET A 120 14.61 1.54 15.57
CA MET A 120 14.76 2.20 14.26
C MET A 120 14.37 3.69 14.30
N GLY A 121 14.07 4.24 15.47
CA GLY A 121 13.57 5.62 15.60
C GLY A 121 12.18 5.81 14.97
N ILE A 122 11.43 4.71 14.82
CA ILE A 122 10.05 4.66 14.33
C ILE A 122 9.16 4.62 15.57
N GLN A 123 8.77 5.81 16.06
CA GLN A 123 7.93 5.98 17.24
C GLN A 123 6.79 6.97 16.94
N GLY A 124 5.66 6.84 17.64
CA GLY A 124 4.51 7.73 17.48
C GLY A 124 3.61 7.30 16.31
N GLU A 125 3.43 8.18 15.33
CA GLU A 125 2.44 8.04 14.24
C GLU A 125 2.82 7.03 13.16
N PHE A 126 3.92 6.28 13.30
CA PHE A 126 4.36 5.33 12.27
C PHE A 126 3.88 3.91 12.54
N ARG A 127 3.43 3.22 11.49
CA ARG A 127 2.99 1.83 11.55
C ARG A 127 3.68 1.03 10.47
N VAL A 128 4.47 0.05 10.88
CA VAL A 128 5.31 -0.77 10.00
C VAL A 128 4.56 -2.06 9.69
N ASN A 129 3.62 -1.95 8.77
CA ASN A 129 2.84 -3.07 8.23
C ASN A 129 2.84 -2.97 6.70
N GLY A 130 2.81 -4.09 6.00
CA GLY A 130 2.69 -4.13 4.55
C GLY A 130 1.37 -3.56 4.07
N GLY A 131 1.41 -2.80 2.97
CA GLY A 131 0.20 -2.24 2.34
C GLY A 131 0.35 -0.85 1.74
N ALA A 132 1.39 -0.10 2.10
CA ALA A 132 1.67 1.23 1.54
C ALA A 132 2.87 1.22 0.59
N PHE A 133 2.82 2.03 -0.47
CA PHE A 133 3.86 2.08 -1.50
C PHE A 133 4.03 3.44 -2.17
N PRO A 134 5.28 3.78 -2.52
CA PRO A 134 5.58 4.99 -3.26
C PRO A 134 5.20 4.87 -4.73
N ILE A 135 4.68 5.94 -5.29
CA ILE A 135 4.38 6.11 -6.73
C ILE A 135 5.47 7.00 -7.31
N TRP A 136 6.28 6.42 -8.20
CA TRP A 136 7.41 7.09 -8.85
C TRP A 136 7.07 7.44 -10.30
N LEU A 137 7.64 8.54 -10.78
CA LEU A 137 7.68 8.82 -12.22
C LEU A 137 8.99 8.32 -12.83
N GLU A 138 8.97 8.01 -14.12
CA GLU A 138 10.20 7.75 -14.89
C GLU A 138 11.06 9.02 -14.98
N SER A 139 10.41 10.19 -15.12
CA SER A 139 11.06 11.49 -15.25
C SER A 139 11.49 12.12 -13.92
N ALA A 140 11.06 11.59 -12.77
CA ALA A 140 11.40 12.12 -11.45
C ALA A 140 12.02 11.03 -10.57
N SER A 141 13.33 11.14 -10.32
CA SER A 141 14.10 10.21 -9.48
C SER A 141 14.36 10.71 -8.06
N CYS A 142 14.12 11.99 -7.77
CA CYS A 142 14.45 12.60 -6.48
C CYS A 142 13.45 12.28 -5.36
N CYS A 143 12.16 12.15 -5.68
CA CYS A 143 11.12 11.81 -4.71
C CYS A 143 9.91 11.15 -5.38
N PRO A 144 9.16 10.29 -4.66
CA PRO A 144 7.88 9.82 -5.14
C PRO A 144 6.86 10.97 -5.17
N ILE A 145 5.95 10.94 -6.13
CA ILE A 145 4.95 12.00 -6.32
C ILE A 145 3.66 11.75 -5.52
N ALA A 146 3.39 10.49 -5.21
CA ALA A 146 2.21 10.04 -4.49
C ALA A 146 2.52 8.76 -3.71
N ILE A 147 1.62 8.40 -2.80
CA ILE A 147 1.66 7.19 -2.00
C ILE A 147 0.29 6.55 -2.09
N ALA A 148 0.26 5.27 -2.42
CA ALA A 148 -0.95 4.47 -2.36
C ALA A 148 -0.81 3.48 -1.20
N ALA A 149 -1.85 3.37 -0.39
CA ALA A 149 -1.88 2.52 0.77
C ALA A 149 -3.20 1.79 0.89
N CYS A 150 -3.15 0.56 1.36
CA CYS A 150 -4.32 -0.18 1.76
C CYS A 150 -4.03 -1.00 3.03
N TYR A 151 -5.02 -1.12 3.92
CA TYR A 151 -4.86 -1.83 5.18
C TYR A 151 -6.07 -2.71 5.46
N SER A 152 -5.81 -3.98 5.70
CA SER A 152 -6.83 -4.99 5.97
C SER A 152 -6.48 -5.88 7.16
N GLY A 153 -5.35 -5.59 7.81
CA GLY A 153 -4.77 -6.37 8.90
C GLY A 153 -3.93 -7.57 8.47
N ALA A 154 -3.69 -7.77 7.17
CA ALA A 154 -2.85 -8.85 6.66
C ALA A 154 -1.73 -8.30 5.78
N SER A 155 -0.60 -7.93 6.40
CA SER A 155 0.54 -7.26 5.76
C SER A 155 0.95 -7.85 4.39
N GLN A 156 1.18 -9.16 4.34
CA GLN A 156 1.61 -9.84 3.11
C GLN A 156 0.54 -9.76 2.02
N GLU A 157 -0.72 -9.96 2.39
CA GLU A 157 -1.82 -9.91 1.43
C GLU A 157 -2.09 -8.49 0.96
N ASP A 158 -2.01 -7.50 1.86
CA ASP A 158 -2.14 -6.07 1.54
C ASP A 158 -1.05 -5.61 0.57
N HIS A 159 0.19 -6.07 0.78
CA HIS A 159 1.28 -5.87 -0.16
C HIS A 159 0.99 -6.54 -1.52
N ASN A 160 0.46 -7.76 -1.51
CA ASN A 160 0.20 -8.54 -2.73
C ASN A 160 -1.01 -8.04 -3.53
N VAL A 161 -2.04 -7.49 -2.88
CA VAL A 161 -3.22 -6.88 -3.54
C VAL A 161 -2.79 -5.75 -4.48
N ARG A 162 -1.67 -5.10 -4.16
CA ARG A 162 -0.96 -4.11 -4.97
C ARG A 162 -0.05 -4.75 -6.03
N ALA A 163 0.64 -5.85 -5.73
CA ALA A 163 1.74 -6.41 -6.53
C ALA A 163 1.38 -6.96 -7.93
N ILE A 164 0.16 -6.76 -8.44
CA ILE A 164 -0.19 -7.21 -9.79
C ILE A 164 0.32 -6.21 -10.84
N ARG A 165 1.62 -6.41 -11.15
CA ARG A 165 2.33 -6.43 -12.45
C ARG A 165 1.55 -6.17 -13.76
N GLY A 166 0.23 -6.37 -13.81
CA GLY A 166 -0.60 -6.30 -15.03
C GLY A 166 -1.18 -4.94 -15.41
N ARG A 167 -1.15 -3.91 -14.55
CA ARG A 167 -1.63 -2.55 -14.90
C ARG A 167 -0.53 -1.46 -14.94
N PHE A 168 0.53 -1.59 -14.14
CA PHE A 168 1.72 -0.74 -14.31
C PHE A 168 2.35 -0.92 -15.71
N ALA A 169 2.30 -2.15 -16.26
CA ALA A 169 2.73 -2.43 -17.63
C ALA A 169 1.76 -1.89 -18.72
N LYS A 170 0.46 -1.76 -18.44
CA LYS A 170 -0.51 -1.19 -19.40
C LYS A 170 -0.38 0.34 -19.53
N TYR A 171 0.04 1.03 -18.47
CA TYR A 171 0.38 2.46 -18.54
C TYR A 171 1.63 2.75 -19.39
N ARG A 172 2.47 1.75 -19.69
CA ARG A 172 3.60 1.91 -20.62
C ARG A 172 3.18 1.97 -22.09
N VAL A 173 1.96 1.56 -22.43
CA VAL A 173 1.56 1.32 -23.84
C VAL A 173 0.41 2.20 -24.31
N THR A 174 -0.53 2.57 -23.43
CA THR A 174 -1.72 3.33 -23.86
C THR A 174 -1.87 4.58 -23.02
N GLY A 175 -1.47 5.72 -23.58
CA GLY A 175 -1.86 7.06 -23.09
C GLY A 175 -3.34 7.36 -23.31
N GLU A 176 -4.21 6.40 -23.04
CA GLU A 176 -5.66 6.56 -23.14
C GLU A 176 -6.25 6.60 -21.74
N ALA A 177 -6.69 7.80 -21.37
CA ALA A 177 -7.61 8.02 -20.27
C ALA A 177 -8.92 7.27 -20.55
N ILE A 178 -9.39 6.48 -19.58
CA ILE A 178 -10.79 6.04 -19.48
C ILE A 178 -11.37 6.74 -18.27
#